data_AF-T1IG27-F1
#
_entry.id   AF-T1IG27-F1
#
_cell.length_a   1.000
_cell.length_b   1.000
_cell.length_c   1.000
_cell.angle_alpha   90.00
_cell.angle_beta   90.00
_cell.angle_gamma   90.00
#
_symmetry.space_group_name_H-M   'P 1'
#
loop_
_entity.id
_entity.type
_entity.pdbx_description
1 polymer ?
#
loop_
_entity_poly.entity_id
_entity_poly.type
_entity_poly.pdbx_seq_one_letter_code
_entity_poly.pdbx_strand_id
1 'polypeptide(L)'
;MEIVLILTTKSGGCTTKKDPLPGPGSDTRMKYGHKDIRRTTANARERHRMHNLNAALDNLRSRLPVDTANGGHHHKLSKIETLRAACNYITILTETLQTGQPLSLTILQRRLCEGLSHSTANLIAKTLKVETEGL
;
A
#
# COMPACT_ATOMS: atom_id res chain seq x y z
N MET A 1 -13.57 -15.57 -12.62
CA MET A 1 -13.30 -14.28 -11.94
C MET A 1 -11.88 -13.86 -12.26
N GLU A 2 -11.67 -13.54 -13.53
CA GLU A 2 -10.39 -13.04 -14.05
C GLU A 2 -10.49 -11.52 -14.02
N ILE A 3 -10.00 -10.90 -12.95
CA ILE A 3 -9.76 -9.46 -12.96
C ILE A 3 -8.60 -9.25 -13.91
N VAL A 4 -8.91 -8.76 -15.10
CA VAL A 4 -7.97 -8.42 -16.15
C VAL A 4 -6.86 -7.53 -15.57
N LEU A 5 -5.73 -8.17 -15.34
CA LEU A 5 -4.45 -7.56 -15.08
C LEU A 5 -3.97 -6.91 -16.39
N ILE A 6 -4.37 -5.67 -16.65
CA ILE A 6 -3.59 -4.84 -17.59
C ILE A 6 -2.45 -4.21 -16.78
N LEU A 7 -1.43 -5.03 -16.58
CA LEU A 7 -0.06 -4.54 -16.48
C LEU A 7 0.28 -3.92 -17.83
N THR A 8 0.35 -2.60 -17.89
CA THR A 8 1.41 -1.97 -18.65
C THR A 8 2.18 -1.09 -17.69
N THR A 9 3.22 -1.71 -17.14
CA THR A 9 4.37 -1.01 -16.60
C THR A 9 5.11 -0.36 -17.78
N LYS A 10 5.32 0.95 -17.73
CA LYS A 10 6.61 1.53 -18.10
C LYS A 10 6.78 2.89 -17.46
N SER A 11 7.66 2.90 -16.46
CA SER A 11 8.43 4.07 -16.06
C SER A 11 9.09 4.68 -17.29
N GLY A 12 8.90 5.98 -17.52
CA GLY A 12 9.49 6.71 -18.64
C GLY A 12 9.09 8.18 -18.57
N GLY A 13 10.10 9.04 -18.46
CA GLY A 13 9.96 10.45 -18.09
C GLY A 13 9.08 11.28 -19.02
N CYS A 14 8.66 12.41 -18.47
CA CYS A 14 8.27 13.60 -19.20
C CYS A 14 9.30 13.87 -20.32
N THR A 15 8.94 13.54 -21.56
CA THR A 15 9.64 14.04 -22.74
C THR A 15 8.58 14.58 -23.68
N THR A 16 8.65 15.88 -23.89
CA THR A 16 7.92 16.60 -24.92
C THR A 16 8.30 16.01 -26.29
N LYS A 17 7.49 15.11 -26.82
CA LYS A 17 7.55 14.74 -28.24
C LYS A 17 6.23 15.19 -28.86
N LYS A 18 6.34 16.12 -29.82
CA LYS A 18 5.23 16.57 -30.65
C LYS A 18 4.73 15.39 -31.46
N ASP A 19 3.58 14.85 -31.10
CA ASP A 19 2.86 13.91 -31.98
C ASP A 19 2.40 14.65 -33.25
N PRO A 20 2.43 14.00 -34.44
CA PRO A 20 2.01 14.66 -35.68
C PRO A 20 0.52 15.02 -35.62
N LEU A 21 0.17 16.24 -36.02
CA LEU A 21 -1.23 16.62 -36.20
C LEU A 21 -1.90 15.72 -37.25
N PRO A 22 -3.14 15.25 -37.02
CA PRO A 22 -3.86 14.46 -38.01
C PRO A 22 -4.29 15.35 -39.19
N GLY A 23 -4.03 14.88 -40.41
CA GLY A 23 -4.44 15.54 -41.65
C GLY A 23 -5.96 15.62 -41.83
N PRO A 24 -6.44 16.49 -42.74
CA PRO A 24 -7.85 16.78 -42.92
C PRO A 24 -8.50 15.68 -43.77
N GLY A 25 -9.19 14.73 -43.14
CA GLY A 25 -9.94 13.72 -43.89
C GLY A 25 -10.39 12.52 -43.07
N SER A 26 -11.54 12.63 -42.41
CA SER A 26 -12.56 11.60 -42.19
C SER A 26 -13.40 11.93 -40.95
N ASP A 27 -14.63 12.36 -41.21
CA ASP A 27 -15.61 12.86 -40.25
C ASP A 27 -16.25 11.76 -39.38
N THR A 28 -15.54 10.64 -39.17
CA THR A 28 -16.03 9.48 -38.40
C THR A 28 -15.52 9.49 -36.95
N ARG A 29 -14.59 10.40 -36.61
CA ARG A 29 -13.98 10.50 -35.27
C ARG A 29 -14.75 11.41 -34.30
N MET A 30 -15.69 12.22 -34.78
CA MET A 30 -16.40 13.22 -33.98
C MET A 30 -17.55 12.66 -33.13
N LYS A 31 -18.10 11.47 -33.44
CA LYS A 31 -19.27 10.92 -32.72
C LYS A 31 -18.94 10.01 -31.53
N TYR A 32 -17.72 9.51 -31.42
CA TYR A 32 -17.23 8.77 -30.24
C TYR A 32 -16.48 9.67 -29.23
N GLY A 33 -16.12 10.90 -29.62
CA GLY A 33 -15.17 11.75 -28.89
C GLY A 33 -15.59 12.20 -27.50
N HIS A 34 -16.83 12.67 -27.28
CA HIS A 34 -17.19 13.22 -25.96
C HIS A 34 -17.41 12.18 -24.87
N LYS A 35 -18.01 11.03 -25.20
CA LYS A 35 -18.24 9.96 -24.21
C LYS A 35 -16.92 9.31 -23.80
N ASP A 36 -16.00 9.11 -24.75
CA ASP A 36 -14.67 8.57 -24.46
C ASP A 36 -13.78 9.54 -23.69
N ILE A 37 -13.85 10.85 -23.97
CA ILE A 37 -13.16 11.88 -23.17
C ILE A 37 -13.70 11.92 -21.72
N ARG A 38 -15.02 11.85 -21.54
CA ARG A 38 -15.63 11.82 -20.19
C ARG A 38 -15.20 10.58 -19.42
N ARG A 39 -15.19 9.40 -20.07
CA ARG A 39 -14.76 8.13 -19.46
C ARG A 39 -13.28 8.15 -19.09
N THR A 40 -12.41 8.61 -19.99
CA THR A 40 -10.97 8.69 -19.72
C THR A 40 -10.64 9.67 -18.61
N THR A 41 -11.32 10.82 -18.56
CA THR A 41 -11.14 11.80 -17.47
C THR A 41 -11.66 11.24 -16.14
N ALA A 42 -12.79 10.53 -16.14
CA ALA A 42 -13.28 9.84 -14.95
C ALA A 42 -12.30 8.79 -14.44
N ASN A 43 -11.74 7.96 -15.33
CA ASN A 43 -10.73 6.96 -14.97
C ASN A 43 -9.44 7.60 -14.46
N ALA A 44 -9.04 8.76 -15.00
CA ALA A 44 -7.87 9.50 -14.51
C ALA A 44 -8.10 10.01 -13.08
N ARG A 45 -9.28 10.59 -12.80
CA ARG A 45 -9.66 11.01 -11.44
C ARG A 45 -9.69 9.82 -10.47
N GLU A 46 -10.22 8.69 -10.90
CA GLU A 46 -10.29 7.49 -10.07
C GLU A 46 -8.90 6.95 -9.72
N ARG A 47 -7.99 6.92 -10.71
CA ARG A 47 -6.58 6.58 -10.46
C ARG A 47 -5.96 7.54 -9.44
N HIS A 48 -6.17 8.85 -9.57
CA HIS A 48 -5.67 9.81 -8.61
C HIS A 48 -6.23 9.59 -7.20
N ARG A 49 -7.53 9.34 -7.07
CA ARG A 49 -8.17 8.99 -5.79
C ARG A 49 -7.53 7.73 -5.17
N MET A 50 -7.30 6.71 -5.98
CA MET A 50 -6.67 5.46 -5.54
C MET A 50 -5.19 5.65 -5.16
N HIS A 51 -4.45 6.51 -5.85
CA HIS A 51 -3.08 6.87 -5.46
C HIS A 51 -3.05 7.53 -4.08
N ASN A 52 -3.96 8.48 -3.82
CA ASN A 52 -4.06 9.15 -2.52
C ASN A 52 -4.42 8.14 -1.40
N LEU A 53 -5.35 7.23 -1.67
CA LEU A 53 -5.71 6.17 -0.72
C LEU A 53 -4.53 5.24 -0.41
N ASN A 54 -3.81 4.79 -1.44
CA ASN A 54 -2.67 3.91 -1.25
C ASN A 54 -1.51 4.63 -0.53
N ALA A 55 -1.32 5.94 -0.78
CA ALA A 55 -0.35 6.75 -0.06
C ALA A 55 -0.70 6.87 1.43
N ALA A 56 -1.98 7.07 1.76
CA ALA A 56 -2.44 7.06 3.16
C ALA A 56 -2.22 5.69 3.82
N LEU A 57 -2.45 4.59 3.10
CA LEU A 57 -2.20 3.24 3.61
C LEU A 57 -0.70 2.97 3.80
N ASP A 58 0.16 3.48 2.93
CA ASP A 58 1.62 3.41 3.12
C ASP A 58 2.07 4.26 4.33
N ASN A 59 1.46 5.43 4.57
CA ASN A 59 1.70 6.21 5.80
C ASN A 59 1.22 5.47 7.06
N LEU A 60 0.13 4.71 6.97
CA LEU A 60 -0.30 3.87 8.09
C LEU A 60 0.75 2.79 8.38
N ARG A 61 1.30 2.13 7.35
CA ARG A 61 2.34 1.10 7.54
C ARG A 61 3.58 1.65 8.25
N SER A 62 4.00 2.88 7.95
CA SER A 62 5.16 3.48 8.61
C SER A 62 4.94 3.82 10.09
N ARG A 63 3.72 3.72 10.61
CA ARG A 63 3.40 3.90 12.04
C ARG A 63 3.29 2.57 12.80
N LEU A 64 3.32 1.45 12.10
CA LEU A 64 3.18 0.13 12.71
C LEU A 64 4.55 -0.43 13.12
N PRO A 65 4.67 -1.11 14.27
CA PRO A 65 5.90 -1.76 14.72
C PRO A 65 6.13 -3.11 14.01
N VAL A 66 5.96 -3.12 12.69
CA VAL A 66 6.09 -4.28 11.80
C VAL A 66 7.09 -3.88 10.72
N ASP A 67 8.33 -3.68 11.14
CA ASP A 67 9.34 -3.03 10.31
C ASP A 67 9.92 -3.99 9.26
N THR A 68 9.07 -4.40 8.33
CA THR A 68 9.45 -5.26 7.22
C THR A 68 10.35 -4.53 6.22
N ALA A 69 10.40 -3.19 6.25
CA ALA A 69 11.21 -2.37 5.34
C ALA A 69 12.69 -2.27 5.75
N ASN A 70 13.00 -2.39 7.05
CA ASN A 70 14.35 -2.12 7.58
C ASN A 70 15.28 -3.35 7.56
N GLY A 71 14.75 -4.56 7.28
CA GLY A 71 15.51 -5.81 7.20
C GLY A 71 15.95 -6.25 5.79
N GLY A 72 16.07 -5.31 4.84
CA GLY A 72 16.53 -5.59 3.46
C GLY A 72 15.51 -6.27 2.54
N HIS A 73 14.35 -6.67 3.06
CA HIS A 73 13.30 -7.33 2.27
C HIS A 73 12.04 -6.44 2.21
N HIS A 74 11.88 -5.65 1.15
CA HIS A 74 10.78 -4.69 0.96
C HIS A 74 9.38 -5.37 0.80
N HIS A 75 8.94 -6.11 1.80
CA HIS A 75 7.66 -6.79 1.85
C HIS A 75 6.62 -5.91 2.53
N LYS A 76 5.78 -5.27 1.73
CA LYS A 76 4.64 -4.51 2.27
C LYS A 76 3.56 -5.47 2.75
N LEU A 77 3.04 -5.24 3.95
CA LEU A 77 1.80 -5.89 4.40
C LEU A 77 0.68 -5.70 3.38
N SER A 78 -0.14 -6.73 3.20
CA SER A 78 -1.38 -6.59 2.42
C SER A 78 -2.32 -5.54 3.04
N LYS A 79 -3.32 -5.07 2.29
CA LYS A 79 -4.27 -4.06 2.81
C LYS A 79 -4.97 -4.54 4.07
N ILE A 80 -5.41 -5.82 4.08
CA ILE A 80 -6.11 -6.42 5.21
C ILE A 80 -5.18 -6.60 6.42
N GLU A 81 -3.94 -7.06 6.21
CA GLU A 81 -2.96 -7.22 7.29
C GLU A 81 -2.58 -5.87 7.90
N THR A 82 -2.43 -4.82 7.07
CA THR A 82 -2.15 -3.46 7.54
C THR A 82 -3.27 -2.97 8.47
N LEU A 83 -4.53 -3.16 8.08
CA LEU A 83 -5.68 -2.74 8.89
C LEU A 83 -5.80 -3.56 10.19
N ARG A 84 -5.60 -4.89 10.12
CA ARG A 84 -5.62 -5.75 11.31
C ARG A 84 -4.53 -5.36 12.30
N ALA A 85 -3.29 -5.23 11.83
CA ALA A 85 -2.16 -4.83 12.67
C ALA A 85 -2.38 -3.44 13.30
N ALA A 86 -2.96 -2.49 12.57
CA ALA A 86 -3.30 -1.17 13.11
C ALA A 86 -4.34 -1.25 14.24
N CYS A 87 -5.43 -1.99 14.05
CA CYS A 87 -6.43 -2.20 15.10
C CYS A 87 -5.81 -2.85 16.34
N ASN A 88 -5.00 -3.91 16.14
CA ASN A 88 -4.32 -4.59 17.24
C ASN A 88 -3.40 -3.63 17.99
N TYR A 89 -2.63 -2.82 17.27
CA TYR A 89 -1.68 -1.89 17.89
C TYR A 89 -2.37 -0.78 18.69
N ILE A 90 -3.46 -0.22 18.17
CA ILE A 90 -4.27 0.76 18.92
C ILE A 90 -4.76 0.15 20.23
N THR A 91 -5.31 -1.07 20.19
CA THR A 91 -5.80 -1.77 21.38
C THR A 91 -4.68 -2.01 22.40
N ILE A 92 -3.53 -2.51 21.95
CA ILE A 92 -2.37 -2.76 22.82
C ILE A 92 -1.92 -1.46 23.51
N LEU A 93 -1.71 -0.38 22.74
CA LEU A 93 -1.30 0.91 23.29
C LEU A 93 -2.33 1.47 24.27
N THR A 94 -3.62 1.33 23.96
CA THR A 94 -4.70 1.78 24.84
C THR A 94 -4.66 1.06 26.18
N GLU A 95 -4.52 -0.27 26.18
CA GLU A 95 -4.40 -1.08 27.40
C GLU A 95 -3.12 -0.75 28.18
N THR A 96 -1.99 -0.55 27.51
CA THR A 96 -0.72 -0.15 28.14
C THR A 96 -0.86 1.19 28.86
N LEU A 97 -1.50 2.19 28.22
CA LEU A 97 -1.73 3.50 28.83
C LEU A 97 -2.71 3.43 30.02
N GLN A 98 -3.73 2.57 29.96
CA GLN A 98 -4.70 2.40 31.04
C GLN A 98 -4.14 1.67 32.26
N THR A 99 -3.31 0.65 32.04
CA THR A 99 -2.73 -0.18 33.12
C THR A 99 -1.47 0.44 33.72
N GLY A 100 -0.79 1.32 32.98
CA GLY A 100 0.52 1.87 33.34
C GLY A 100 1.62 0.80 33.39
N GLN A 101 1.35 -0.42 32.92
CA GLN A 101 2.31 -1.52 32.92
C GLN A 101 3.16 -1.48 31.66
N PRO A 102 4.48 -1.74 31.76
CA PRO A 102 5.35 -1.76 30.59
C PRO A 102 4.95 -2.91 29.64
N LEU A 103 4.94 -2.61 28.34
CA LEU A 103 4.60 -3.59 27.31
C LEU A 103 5.81 -4.47 26.99
N SER A 104 5.74 -5.77 27.31
CA SER A 104 6.74 -6.75 26.90
C SER A 104 6.74 -6.96 25.39
N LEU A 105 7.93 -7.03 24.76
CA LEU A 105 8.06 -7.29 23.32
C LEU A 105 7.42 -8.62 22.90
N THR A 106 7.42 -9.63 23.76
CA THR A 106 6.77 -10.93 23.47
C THR A 106 5.25 -10.78 23.40
N ILE A 107 4.66 -9.98 24.30
CA ILE A 107 3.21 -9.72 24.32
C ILE A 107 2.83 -8.87 23.10
N LEU A 108 3.61 -7.81 22.83
CA LEU A 108 3.44 -6.98 21.64
C LEU A 108 3.46 -7.84 20.37
N GLN A 109 4.51 -8.65 20.18
CA GLN A 109 4.64 -9.51 19.01
C GLN A 109 3.44 -10.47 18.86
N ARG A 110 3.08 -11.17 19.94
CA ARG A 110 1.98 -12.15 19.91
C ARG A 110 0.67 -11.49 19.49
N ARG A 111 0.32 -10.39 20.16
CA ARG A 111 -0.96 -9.69 19.93
C ARG A 111 -1.00 -8.96 18.60
N LEU A 112 0.10 -8.32 18.22
CA LEU A 112 0.21 -7.59 16.95
C LEU A 112 0.01 -8.54 15.75
N CYS A 113 0.53 -9.76 15.85
CA CYS A 113 0.44 -10.77 14.79
C CYS A 113 -0.89 -11.54 14.73
N GLU A 114 -1.83 -11.29 15.64
CA GLU A 114 -3.13 -11.98 15.64
C GLU A 114 -3.89 -11.72 14.33
N GLY A 115 -4.22 -12.80 13.62
CA GLY A 115 -4.94 -12.74 12.35
C GLY A 115 -4.12 -12.29 11.14
N LEU A 116 -2.79 -12.18 11.26
CA LEU A 116 -1.89 -12.00 10.11
C LEU A 116 -1.54 -13.36 9.47
N SER A 117 -1.01 -13.35 8.25
CA SER A 117 -0.54 -14.58 7.62
C SER A 117 0.67 -15.16 8.37
N HIS A 118 0.85 -16.48 8.29
CA HIS A 118 1.95 -17.16 8.97
C HIS A 118 3.33 -16.65 8.49
N SER A 119 3.46 -16.37 7.20
CA SER A 119 4.66 -15.74 6.62
C SER A 119 4.96 -14.37 7.23
N THR A 120 3.92 -13.53 7.37
CA THR A 120 4.04 -12.19 7.96
C THR A 120 4.42 -12.26 9.44
N ALA A 121 3.76 -13.15 10.20
CA ALA A 121 4.06 -13.35 11.61
C ALA A 121 5.51 -13.80 11.82
N ASN A 122 6.03 -14.68 10.95
CA ASN A 122 7.42 -15.14 11.00
C ASN A 122 8.41 -14.01 10.65
N LEU A 123 8.09 -13.12 9.71
CA LEU A 123 8.94 -11.98 9.37
C LEU A 123 9.03 -10.97 10.53
N ILE A 124 7.89 -10.68 11.17
CA ILE A 124 7.82 -9.81 12.34
C ILE A 124 8.57 -10.44 13.52
N ALA A 125 8.39 -11.75 13.73
CA ALA A 125 9.08 -12.51 14.77
C ALA A 125 10.60 -12.45 14.63
N LYS A 126 11.11 -12.52 13.40
CA LYS A 126 12.54 -12.37 13.14
C LYS A 126 13.00 -10.95 13.45
N THR A 127 12.28 -9.94 12.97
CA THR A 127 12.67 -8.53 13.12
C THR A 127 12.67 -8.08 14.58
N LEU A 128 11.66 -8.45 15.36
CA LEU A 128 11.55 -8.08 16.78
C LEU A 128 12.49 -8.87 17.72
N LYS A 129 13.13 -9.93 17.22
CA LYS A 129 14.09 -10.76 17.98
C LYS A 129 15.56 -10.47 17.63
N VAL A 130 15.88 -9.38 16.93
CA VAL A 130 17.25 -9.08 16.45
C VAL A 130 18.11 -8.31 17.48
N GLU A 131 17.62 -7.95 18.68
CA GLU A 131 18.44 -7.23 19.68
C GLU A 131 19.11 -8.10 20.76
N THR A 132 19.49 -9.35 20.45
CA THR A 132 20.36 -10.12 21.36
C THR A 132 21.46 -10.85 20.61
N GLU A 133 22.39 -10.11 20.00
CA GLU A 133 23.78 -10.54 19.74
C GLU A 133 24.59 -9.28 19.38
N GLY A 134 25.22 -8.62 20.36
CA GLY A 134 26.21 -7.57 20.08
C GLY A 134 26.36 -6.44 21.08
N LEU A 135 26.84 -6.76 22.30
CA LEU A 135 27.98 -6.14 23.02
C LEU A 135 28.00 -6.61 24.48
#